data_AF-A0A562SZ00-F1
#
_entry.id   AF-A0A562SZ00-F1
#
_cell.length_a   1.000
_cell.length_b   1.000
_cell.length_c   1.000
_cell.angle_alpha   90.00
_cell.angle_beta   90.00
_cell.angle_gamma   90.00
#
_symmetry.space_group_name_H-M   'P 1'
#
loop_
_entity.id
_entity.type
_entity.pdbx_description
1 polymer ?
#
loop_
_entity_poly.entity_id
_entity_poly.type
_entity_poly.pdbx_seq_one_letter_code
_entity_poly.pdbx_strand_id
1 'polypeptide(L)'
;MEIVKIIVGTFGGGGSVQVIDNLTSSSTTAALSANQGRVLNETKVDAAGAAAAAPVQSVNGRGGLVTLTKADVGLGAVDNTSDADKPISTATAAALAEKANTADLAPVATSGQYADLQGTPQIVVAETMPSDISGYPDGTIFIIG
;
A
#
# COMPACT_ATOMS: atom_id res chain seq x y z
N MET A 1 -4.81 -10.77 -56.86
CA MET A 1 -3.88 -9.63 -56.77
C MET A 1 -2.65 -10.02 -57.55
N GLU A 2 -2.36 -9.24 -58.58
CA GLU A 2 -1.30 -9.53 -59.54
C GLU A 2 0.06 -9.35 -58.88
N ILE A 3 0.87 -10.40 -58.84
CA ILE A 3 2.26 -10.30 -58.44
C ILE A 3 2.97 -9.58 -59.60
N VAL A 4 3.08 -8.26 -59.51
CA VAL A 4 3.89 -7.47 -60.45
C VAL A 4 5.35 -7.89 -60.21
N LYS A 5 5.82 -8.86 -60.99
CA LYS A 5 7.18 -9.39 -60.96
C LYS A 5 8.12 -8.36 -61.58
N ILE A 6 8.64 -7.45 -60.76
CA ILE A 6 9.63 -6.47 -61.20
C ILE A 6 11.01 -7.15 -61.30
N ILE A 7 11.39 -7.43 -62.55
CA ILE A 7 12.73 -7.46 -63.15
C ILE A 7 13.88 -7.97 -62.25
N VAL A 8 14.40 -9.13 -62.66
CA VAL A 8 15.64 -9.75 -62.21
C VAL A 8 16.86 -8.96 -62.74
N GLY A 9 17.61 -8.33 -61.84
CA GLY A 9 18.96 -7.87 -62.17
C GLY A 9 19.87 -9.08 -62.33
N THR A 10 20.56 -9.21 -63.46
CA THR A 10 21.65 -10.17 -63.63
C THR A 10 22.84 -9.68 -62.80
N PHE A 11 23.10 -10.32 -61.68
CA PHE A 11 24.33 -10.11 -60.91
C PHE A 11 25.37 -11.13 -61.38
N GLY A 12 26.62 -10.71 -61.56
CA GLY A 12 27.69 -11.52 -62.14
C GLY A 12 27.83 -12.88 -61.44
N GLY A 13 27.24 -13.91 -62.03
CA GLY A 13 27.13 -15.24 -61.43
C GLY A 13 25.75 -15.90 -61.56
N GLY A 14 25.14 -15.90 -62.75
CA GLY A 14 24.09 -16.86 -63.19
C GLY A 14 22.75 -16.97 -62.42
N GLY A 15 22.57 -16.32 -61.27
CA GLY A 15 21.37 -16.42 -60.44
C GLY A 15 20.49 -15.17 -60.50
N SER A 16 19.17 -15.35 -60.50
CA SER A 16 18.20 -14.25 -60.47
C SER A 16 17.71 -13.96 -59.04
N VAL A 17 17.93 -12.75 -58.52
CA VAL A 17 17.43 -12.33 -57.20
C VAL A 17 16.04 -11.72 -57.33
N GLN A 18 15.10 -12.14 -56.48
CA GLN A 18 13.79 -11.50 -56.38
C GLN A 18 13.89 -10.21 -55.57
N VAL A 19 13.42 -9.09 -56.13
CA VAL A 19 13.33 -7.79 -55.45
C VAL A 19 11.87 -7.47 -55.17
N ILE A 20 11.55 -7.12 -53.93
CA ILE A 20 10.18 -6.82 -53.49
C ILE A 20 10.00 -5.32 -53.28
N ASP A 21 8.88 -4.78 -53.79
CA ASP A 21 8.46 -3.39 -53.58
C ASP A 21 7.16 -3.25 -52.76
N ASN A 22 6.70 -4.34 -52.13
CA ASN A 22 5.50 -4.37 -51.28
C ASN A 22 5.84 -4.37 -49.78
N LEU A 23 5.32 -3.38 -49.04
CA LEU A 23 5.64 -3.14 -47.61
C LEU A 23 5.13 -4.22 -46.66
N THR A 24 4.14 -5.01 -47.11
CA THR A 24 3.49 -6.06 -46.31
C THR A 24 4.06 -7.45 -46.58
N SER A 25 5.10 -7.58 -47.40
CA SER A 25 5.70 -8.87 -47.70
C SER A 25 6.28 -9.55 -46.46
N SER A 26 6.09 -10.86 -46.37
CA SER A 26 6.64 -11.75 -45.34
C SER A 26 7.75 -12.67 -45.86
N SER A 27 8.25 -12.43 -47.07
CA SER A 27 9.33 -13.24 -47.66
C SER A 27 10.63 -13.06 -46.90
N THR A 28 11.26 -14.18 -46.49
CA THR A 28 12.53 -14.20 -45.76
C THR A 28 13.75 -14.33 -46.67
N THR A 29 13.55 -14.57 -47.97
CA THR A 29 14.62 -14.93 -48.92
C THR A 29 14.76 -13.96 -50.10
N ALA A 30 13.79 -13.09 -50.33
CA ALA A 30 13.85 -12.09 -51.38
C ALA A 30 14.47 -10.79 -50.86
N ALA A 31 15.24 -10.12 -51.71
CA ALA A 31 15.82 -8.82 -51.40
C ALA A 31 14.74 -7.75 -51.37
N LEU A 32 14.87 -6.78 -50.48
CA LEU A 32 14.00 -5.62 -50.40
C LEU A 32 14.47 -4.57 -51.40
N SER A 33 13.55 -3.90 -52.10
CA SER A 33 13.92 -2.71 -52.89
C SER A 33 14.51 -1.63 -51.96
N ALA A 34 15.34 -0.72 -52.48
CA ALA A 34 15.88 0.39 -51.68
C ALA A 34 14.77 1.28 -51.11
N ASN A 35 13.69 1.49 -51.87
CA ASN A 35 12.50 2.21 -51.42
C ASN A 35 11.83 1.47 -50.26
N GLN A 36 11.67 0.15 -50.39
CA GLN A 36 11.07 -0.71 -49.39
C GLN A 36 11.88 -0.75 -48.08
N GLY A 37 13.21 -0.82 -48.16
CA GLY A 37 14.10 -0.83 -46.99
C GLY A 37 13.99 0.44 -46.16
N ARG A 38 14.03 1.62 -46.80
CA ARG A 38 13.87 2.91 -46.11
C ARG A 38 12.51 3.01 -45.40
N VAL A 39 11.43 2.63 -46.09
CA VAL A 39 10.08 2.72 -45.52
C VAL A 39 9.90 1.75 -44.35
N LEU A 40 10.51 0.54 -44.36
CA LEU A 40 10.48 -0.36 -43.19
C LEU A 40 11.13 0.27 -41.96
N ASN A 41 12.27 0.93 -42.13
CA ASN A 41 12.98 1.59 -41.04
C ASN A 41 12.20 2.77 -40.45
N GLU A 42 11.51 3.56 -41.27
CA GLU A 42 10.73 4.72 -40.79
C GLU A 42 9.35 4.32 -40.23
N THR A 43 8.73 3.25 -40.72
CA THR A 43 7.31 2.94 -40.38
C THR A 43 7.13 1.77 -39.41
N LYS A 44 8.00 0.76 -39.45
CA LYS A 44 7.86 -0.42 -38.57
C LYS A 44 8.69 -0.32 -37.29
N VAL A 45 9.79 0.45 -37.29
CA VAL A 45 10.60 0.68 -36.08
C VAL A 45 9.85 1.56 -35.09
N ASP A 46 9.12 2.58 -35.57
CA ASP A 46 8.45 3.56 -34.70
C ASP A 46 7.11 3.05 -34.13
N ALA A 47 6.37 2.23 -34.88
CA ALA A 47 5.05 1.74 -34.45
C ALA A 47 5.11 0.47 -33.58
N ALA A 48 6.07 -0.44 -33.82
CA ALA A 48 6.15 -1.71 -33.10
C ALA A 48 7.19 -1.71 -31.96
N GLY A 49 8.25 -0.90 -32.04
CA GLY A 49 9.33 -0.90 -31.05
C GLY A 49 9.02 -0.13 -29.77
N ALA A 50 8.48 1.09 -29.89
CA ALA A 50 8.20 1.94 -28.72
C ALA A 50 7.06 1.40 -27.85
N ALA A 51 6.02 0.86 -28.48
CA ALA A 51 4.86 0.28 -27.80
C ALA A 51 5.11 -1.14 -27.27
N ALA A 52 6.25 -1.79 -27.55
CA ALA A 52 6.62 -3.12 -27.04
C ALA A 52 7.64 -3.06 -25.87
N ALA A 53 8.30 -1.91 -25.68
CA ALA A 53 9.40 -1.73 -24.73
C ALA A 53 9.02 -1.06 -23.40
N ALA A 54 7.79 -0.54 -23.25
CA ALA A 54 7.42 0.06 -21.98
C ALA A 54 7.20 -1.04 -20.90
N PRO A 55 7.65 -0.83 -19.65
CA PRO A 55 7.52 -1.83 -18.59
C PRO A 55 6.08 -2.29 -18.32
N VAL A 56 5.09 -1.44 -18.57
CA VAL A 56 3.66 -1.78 -18.47
C VAL A 56 2.95 -1.34 -19.74
N GLN A 57 2.35 -2.31 -20.43
CA GLN A 57 1.69 -2.13 -21.73
C GLN A 57 0.18 -1.98 -21.61
N SER A 58 -0.37 -2.54 -20.54
CA SER A 58 -1.78 -2.42 -20.19
C SER A 58 -1.96 -2.56 -18.69
N VAL A 59 -3.04 -1.99 -18.18
CA VAL A 59 -3.54 -2.23 -16.83
C VAL A 59 -4.96 -2.73 -16.96
N ASN A 60 -5.21 -3.94 -16.46
CA ASN A 60 -6.52 -4.60 -16.55
C ASN A 60 -7.12 -4.62 -17.98
N GLY A 61 -6.29 -4.95 -18.99
CA GLY A 61 -6.72 -5.02 -20.39
C GLY A 61 -6.92 -3.66 -21.10
N ARG A 62 -6.67 -2.53 -20.42
CA ARG A 62 -6.73 -1.18 -21.00
C ARG A 62 -5.34 -0.67 -21.32
N GLY A 63 -5.13 -0.11 -22.52
CA GLY A 63 -3.90 0.57 -22.95
C GLY A 63 -4.09 2.08 -23.11
N GLY A 64 -2.99 2.84 -23.23
CA GLY A 64 -3.03 4.30 -23.39
C GLY A 64 -3.33 5.04 -22.09
N LEU A 65 -4.15 6.10 -22.13
CA LEU A 65 -4.64 6.78 -20.93
C LEU A 65 -5.60 5.86 -20.17
N VAL A 66 -5.19 5.40 -18.99
CA VAL A 66 -5.97 4.45 -18.20
C VAL A 66 -6.70 5.16 -17.06
N THR A 67 -8.04 5.13 -17.11
CA THR A 67 -8.90 5.45 -15.97
C THR A 67 -9.48 4.15 -15.42
N LEU A 68 -9.32 3.91 -14.13
CA LEU A 68 -9.78 2.68 -13.44
C LEU A 68 -10.87 3.02 -12.43
N THR A 69 -11.85 2.14 -12.36
CA THR A 69 -12.87 2.08 -11.31
C THR A 69 -12.56 0.92 -10.37
N LYS A 70 -13.20 0.88 -9.18
CA LYS A 70 -13.05 -0.27 -8.26
C LYS A 70 -13.49 -1.59 -8.89
N ALA A 71 -14.47 -1.56 -9.79
CA ALA A 71 -14.97 -2.73 -10.49
C ALA A 71 -13.93 -3.34 -11.44
N ASP A 72 -13.09 -2.51 -12.05
CA ASP A 72 -12.06 -2.98 -12.98
C ASP A 72 -11.08 -3.94 -12.28
N VAL A 73 -10.73 -3.69 -11.02
CA VAL A 73 -9.76 -4.48 -10.26
C VAL A 73 -10.40 -5.43 -9.24
N GLY A 74 -11.71 -5.70 -9.37
CA GLY A 74 -12.42 -6.63 -8.49
C GLY A 74 -12.62 -6.13 -7.05
N LEU A 75 -12.48 -4.84 -6.80
CA LEU A 75 -12.63 -4.19 -5.48
C LEU A 75 -14.03 -3.57 -5.28
N GLY A 76 -15.05 -4.05 -6.00
CA GLY A 76 -16.40 -3.49 -5.96
C GLY A 76 -17.10 -3.58 -4.60
N ALA A 77 -16.71 -4.56 -3.77
CA ALA A 77 -17.21 -4.74 -2.41
C ALA A 77 -16.29 -4.15 -1.33
N VAL A 78 -15.18 -3.52 -1.73
CA VAL A 78 -14.20 -2.96 -0.78
C VAL A 78 -14.52 -1.50 -0.54
N ASP A 79 -14.91 -1.20 0.70
CA ASP A 79 -15.07 0.15 1.20
C ASP A 79 -13.73 0.71 1.66
N ASN A 80 -13.45 1.97 1.31
CA ASN A 80 -12.29 2.69 1.84
C ASN A 80 -12.72 3.51 3.05
N THR A 81 -12.86 2.83 4.18
CA THR A 81 -13.27 3.42 5.46
C THR A 81 -12.08 4.14 6.09
N SER A 82 -12.29 5.37 6.57
CA SER A 82 -11.25 6.11 7.29
C SER A 82 -10.82 5.35 8.55
N ASP A 83 -9.61 5.58 9.05
CA ASP A 83 -9.16 4.91 10.28
C ASP A 83 -10.06 5.23 11.49
N ALA A 84 -10.70 6.40 11.51
CA ALA A 84 -11.63 6.80 12.58
C ALA A 84 -12.97 6.05 12.52
N ASP A 85 -13.43 5.68 11.32
CA ASP A 85 -14.72 5.01 11.11
C ASP A 85 -14.58 3.48 11.08
N LYS A 86 -13.37 2.96 11.26
CA LYS A 86 -13.11 1.53 11.23
C LYS A 86 -13.80 0.84 12.42
N PRO A 87 -14.61 -0.21 12.19
CA PRO A 87 -15.28 -0.88 13.28
C PRO A 87 -14.27 -1.56 14.21
N ILE A 88 -14.47 -1.44 15.51
CA ILE A 88 -13.75 -2.25 16.50
C ILE A 88 -14.41 -3.63 16.59
N SER A 89 -13.61 -4.65 16.92
CA SER A 89 -14.16 -5.99 17.12
C SER A 89 -15.08 -6.04 18.35
N THR A 90 -16.04 -6.96 18.36
CA THR A 90 -16.93 -7.18 19.51
C THR A 90 -16.15 -7.55 20.77
N ALA A 91 -15.09 -8.35 20.63
CA ALA A 91 -14.19 -8.71 21.73
C ALA A 91 -13.47 -7.48 22.30
N THR A 92 -12.99 -6.58 21.44
CA THR A 92 -12.35 -5.33 21.86
C THR A 92 -13.35 -4.41 22.56
N ALA A 93 -14.56 -4.26 22.02
CA ALA A 93 -15.60 -3.46 22.63
C ALA A 93 -16.00 -3.99 24.01
N ALA A 94 -16.14 -5.31 24.16
CA ALA A 94 -16.46 -5.96 25.43
C ALA A 94 -15.35 -5.75 26.47
N ALA A 95 -14.08 -5.99 26.11
CA ALA A 95 -12.95 -5.78 27.01
C ALA A 95 -12.80 -4.32 27.45
N LEU A 96 -13.14 -3.36 26.57
CA LEU A 96 -13.14 -1.94 26.92
C LEU A 96 -14.28 -1.60 27.90
N ALA A 97 -15.44 -2.23 27.75
CA ALA A 97 -16.58 -2.06 28.65
C ALA A 97 -16.33 -2.61 30.07
N GLU A 98 -15.40 -3.56 30.24
CA GLU A 98 -15.00 -4.09 31.55
C GLU A 98 -14.06 -3.14 32.33
N LYS A 99 -13.51 -2.12 31.68
CA LYS A 99 -12.71 -1.11 32.38
C LYS A 99 -13.61 -0.25 33.28
N ALA A 100 -13.12 0.08 34.48
CA ALA A 100 -13.78 1.04 35.35
C ALA A 100 -13.92 2.39 34.63
N ASN A 101 -15.12 2.96 34.66
CA ASN A 101 -15.37 4.26 34.04
C ASN A 101 -14.74 5.38 34.89
N THR A 102 -14.35 6.50 34.27
CA THR A 102 -13.72 7.62 35.00
C THR A 102 -14.67 8.26 36.02
N ALA A 103 -15.98 8.21 35.79
CA ALA A 103 -16.98 8.80 36.67
C ALA A 103 -17.08 8.07 38.02
N ASP A 104 -16.88 6.76 38.05
CA ASP A 104 -16.94 5.90 39.24
C ASP A 104 -15.63 5.97 40.04
N LEU A 105 -14.50 6.22 39.37
CA LEU A 105 -13.19 6.30 40.02
C LEU A 105 -12.98 7.62 40.80
N ALA A 106 -13.61 8.72 40.39
CA ALA A 106 -13.42 10.03 41.03
C ALA A 106 -13.97 10.09 42.49
N PRO A 107 -15.16 9.55 42.81
CA PRO A 107 -15.65 9.43 44.18
C PRO A 107 -14.77 8.56 45.09
N VAL A 108 -14.25 7.43 44.57
CA VAL A 108 -13.36 6.52 45.32
C VAL A 108 -12.06 7.25 45.70
N ALA A 109 -11.46 7.97 44.75
CA ALA A 109 -10.25 8.76 44.99
C ALA A 109 -10.45 9.88 46.02
N THR A 110 -11.63 10.51 46.07
CA THR A 110 -11.91 11.64 46.96
C THR A 110 -12.33 11.19 48.37
N SER A 111 -13.12 10.12 48.46
CA SER A 111 -13.63 9.60 49.74
C SER A 111 -12.59 8.80 50.52
N GLY A 112 -11.53 8.31 49.86
CA GLY A 112 -10.50 7.47 50.48
C GLY A 112 -11.01 6.08 50.89
N GLN A 113 -12.24 5.73 50.51
CA GLN A 113 -12.88 4.44 50.83
C GLN A 113 -12.51 3.40 49.77
N TYR A 114 -11.26 2.96 49.81
CA TYR A 114 -10.68 1.99 48.88
C TYR A 114 -11.02 0.53 49.22
N ALA A 115 -12.24 0.26 49.70
CA ALA A 115 -12.62 -1.06 50.22
C ALA A 115 -12.51 -2.21 49.18
N ASP A 116 -12.37 -1.85 47.90
CA ASP A 116 -12.22 -2.71 46.74
C ASP A 116 -10.77 -2.84 46.22
N LEU A 117 -9.82 -2.02 46.70
CA LEU A 117 -8.42 -2.07 46.27
C LEU A 117 -7.66 -3.18 47.02
N GLN A 118 -7.40 -4.29 46.33
CA GLN A 118 -6.41 -5.28 46.77
C GLN A 118 -5.00 -4.67 46.69
N GLY A 119 -4.18 -4.80 47.74
CA GLY A 119 -2.79 -4.31 47.74
C GLY A 119 -2.63 -2.81 48.04
N THR A 120 -3.56 -2.22 48.80
CA THR A 120 -3.38 -0.86 49.32
C THR A 120 -2.11 -0.75 50.15
N PRO A 121 -1.36 0.36 50.05
CA PRO A 121 -0.29 0.65 50.99
C PRO A 121 -0.86 0.64 52.41
N GLN A 122 -0.40 -0.28 53.24
CA GLN A 122 -0.65 -0.20 54.67
C GLN A 122 0.03 1.08 55.17
N ILE A 123 -0.75 2.11 55.44
CA ILE A 123 -0.26 3.22 56.26
C ILE A 123 -0.09 2.61 57.64
N VAL A 124 1.13 2.16 57.93
CA VAL A 124 1.51 1.80 59.29
C VAL A 124 1.40 3.10 60.08
N VAL A 125 0.27 3.29 60.75
CA VAL A 125 0.15 4.35 61.75
C VAL A 125 1.10 3.90 62.84
N ALA A 126 2.31 4.47 62.84
CA ALA A 126 3.22 4.32 63.95
C ALA A 126 2.43 4.60 65.23
N GLU A 127 2.58 3.69 66.19
CA GLU A 127 1.94 3.61 67.51
C GLU A 127 1.22 4.90 67.91
N THR A 128 -0.10 4.80 68.12
CA THR A 128 -1.01 5.85 68.61
C THR A 128 -0.29 7.14 68.94
N MET A 129 -0.24 8.08 67.98
CA MET A 129 0.20 9.44 68.23
C MET A 129 -0.50 9.90 69.51
N PRO A 130 0.24 10.30 70.56
CA PRO A 130 -0.38 10.75 71.80
C PRO A 130 -1.42 11.81 71.48
N SER A 131 -2.62 11.68 72.03
CA SER A 131 -3.70 12.67 71.85
C SER A 131 -3.33 14.06 72.38
N ASP A 132 -2.21 14.15 73.09
CA ASP A 132 -1.69 15.38 73.66
C ASP A 132 -0.19 15.53 73.34
N ILE A 133 0.16 16.64 72.69
CA ILE A 133 1.55 17.00 72.36
C ILE A 133 2.19 17.89 73.44
N SER A 134 1.42 18.26 74.47
CA SER A 134 1.84 19.21 75.51
C SER A 134 2.98 18.69 76.40
N GLY A 135 3.27 17.38 76.37
CA GLY A 135 4.38 16.75 77.08
C GLY A 135 5.75 16.91 76.41
N TYR A 136 5.83 17.46 75.19
CA TYR A 136 7.08 17.67 74.45
C TYR A 136 7.40 19.16 74.37
N PRO A 137 8.17 19.71 75.34
CA PRO A 137 8.32 21.15 75.53
C PRO A 137 9.07 21.90 74.41
N ASP A 138 9.64 21.19 73.44
CA ASP A 138 10.40 21.75 72.32
C ASP A 138 9.83 21.44 70.93
N GLY A 139 8.66 20.78 70.85
CA GLY A 139 8.03 20.42 69.59
C GLY A 139 8.75 19.32 68.80
N THR A 140 9.67 18.57 69.41
CA THR A 140 10.29 17.42 68.75
C THR A 140 9.34 16.21 68.71
N ILE A 141 9.07 15.72 67.51
CA ILE A 141 8.41 14.43 67.28
C ILE A 141 9.53 13.38 67.24
N PHE A 142 9.58 12.49 68.22
CA PHE A 142 10.50 11.36 68.17
C PHE A 142 9.93 10.29 67.22
N ILE A 143 10.44 10.24 65.99
CA ILE A 143 10.20 9.11 65.08
C ILE A 143 11.23 8.04 65.43
N ILE A 144 10.78 6.95 66.04
CA ILE A 144 11.63 5.78 66.29
C ILE A 144 11.82 5.06 64.95
N GLY A 145 13.08 4.93 64.51
CA GLY A 145 13.46 4.19 63.30
C GLY A 145 13.53 2.69 63.53
#